data_AF-A0A529LZ25-F1
#
_entry.id   AF-A0A529LZ25-F1
#
_cell.length_a   1.000
_cell.length_b   1.000
_cell.length_c   1.000
_cell.angle_alpha   90.00
_cell.angle_beta   90.00
_cell.angle_gamma   90.00
#
_symmetry.space_group_name_H-M   'P 1'
#
loop_
_entity.id
_entity.type
_entity.pdbx_description
1 polymer ?
#
loop_
_entity_poly.entity_id
_entity_poly.type
_entity_poly.pdbx_seq_one_letter_code
_entity_poly.pdbx_strand_id
1 'polypeptide(L)'
;YAQGGPDYIHSLLTGYDQTPPAGMVIPEGTHYNPYFLSGVSLKMPKPLSDGQVTYDDGSPQTVDQYARDVSAFLMFAAEPHLEDRKKTGFRVMVFLLLFGALVYMTKRRVWADVAH
;
A
#
# COMPACT_ATOMS: atom_id res chain seq x y z
N TYR A 1 -6.66 7.91 -0.75
CA TYR A 1 -5.68 6.81 -0.74
C TYR A 1 -4.36 7.39 -0.30
N ALA A 2 -4.02 7.23 0.98
CA ALA A 2 -2.67 7.52 1.45
C ALA A 2 -1.73 6.57 0.69
N GLN A 3 -0.80 7.15 -0.05
CA GLN A 3 0.02 6.49 -1.06
C GLN A 3 0.88 5.39 -0.42
N GLY A 4 0.81 4.17 -0.97
CA GLY A 4 1.83 3.14 -0.82
C GLY A 4 2.11 2.63 0.60
N GLY A 5 1.13 2.51 1.51
CA GLY A 5 1.38 2.00 2.88
C GLY A 5 2.24 0.73 2.96
N PRO A 6 1.83 -0.40 2.36
CA PRO A 6 2.65 -1.61 2.28
C PRO A 6 3.95 -1.41 1.47
N ASP A 7 3.91 -0.61 0.40
CA ASP A 7 5.11 -0.34 -0.42
C ASP A 7 6.18 0.45 0.36
N TYR A 8 5.77 1.37 1.21
CA TYR A 8 6.62 2.14 2.11
C TYR A 8 7.26 1.23 3.15
N ILE A 9 6.49 0.32 3.76
CA ILE A 9 7.01 -0.65 4.71
C ILE A 9 8.05 -1.55 4.02
N HIS A 10 7.73 -2.08 2.84
CA HIS A 10 8.66 -2.89 2.05
C HIS A 10 9.95 -2.13 1.72
N SER A 11 9.83 -0.89 1.22
CA SER A 11 10.98 -0.04 0.88
C SER A 11 11.83 0.28 2.12
N LEU A 12 11.18 0.59 3.25
CA LEU A 12 11.87 0.86 4.51
C LEU A 12 12.64 -0.38 4.98
N LEU A 13 12.03 -1.56 4.95
CA LEU A 13 12.67 -2.80 5.41
C LEU A 13 13.84 -3.23 4.50
N THR A 14 13.80 -2.89 3.21
CA THR A 14 14.85 -3.22 2.24
C THR A 14 15.93 -2.15 2.07
N GLY A 15 15.73 -0.94 2.63
CA GLY A 15 16.59 0.23 2.39
C GLY A 15 17.84 0.41 3.28
N TYR A 16 18.12 -0.49 4.22
CA TYR A 16 19.14 -0.28 5.26
C TYR A 16 20.61 -0.31 4.80
N ASP A 17 20.92 -0.97 3.68
CA ASP A 17 22.31 -1.13 3.20
C ASP A 17 22.71 -0.05 2.17
N GLN A 18 21.96 1.04 2.13
CA GLN A 18 22.19 2.14 1.19
C GLN A 18 23.23 3.13 1.75
N THR A 19 24.07 3.66 0.86
CA THR A 19 25.10 4.63 1.26
C THR A 19 24.48 6.01 1.49
N PRO A 20 24.71 6.65 2.65
CA PRO A 20 24.27 8.02 2.87
C PRO A 20 24.88 8.99 1.85
N PRO A 21 24.15 10.02 1.37
CA PRO A 21 24.68 11.07 0.53
C PRO A 21 25.91 11.75 1.16
N ALA A 22 26.85 12.18 0.31
CA ALA A 22 28.07 12.84 0.77
C ALA A 22 27.76 14.06 1.64
N GLY A 23 28.43 14.18 2.79
CA GLY A 23 28.23 15.27 3.75
C GLY A 23 27.02 15.10 4.68
N MET A 24 26.25 14.01 4.56
CA MET A 24 25.17 13.70 5.49
C MET A 24 25.73 13.22 6.84
N VAL A 25 25.36 13.93 7.91
CA VAL A 25 25.71 13.53 9.28
C VAL A 25 24.58 12.66 9.83
N ILE A 26 24.90 11.42 10.17
CA ILE A 26 23.98 10.49 10.84
C ILE A 26 24.19 10.61 12.35
N PRO A 27 23.17 11.04 13.12
CA PRO A 27 23.26 11.11 14.57
C PRO A 27 23.65 9.77 15.20
N GLU A 28 24.40 9.82 16.30
CA GLU A 28 24.77 8.62 17.05
C GLU A 28 23.51 7.87 17.53
N GLY A 29 23.55 6.53 17.46
CA GLY A 29 22.42 5.67 17.85
C GLY A 29 21.24 5.71 16.87
N THR A 30 21.44 6.22 15.66
CA THR A 30 20.45 6.19 14.57
C THR A 30 21.04 5.51 13.33
N HIS A 31 20.15 5.11 12.41
CA HIS A 31 20.47 4.37 11.21
C HIS A 31 20.02 5.16 9.99
N TYR A 32 20.79 5.11 8.91
CA TYR A 32 20.40 5.70 7.64
C TYR A 32 19.44 4.77 6.89
N ASN A 33 18.43 5.36 6.25
CA ASN A 33 17.55 4.69 5.31
C ASN A 33 16.95 5.73 4.34
N PRO A 34 17.14 5.61 3.02
CA PRO A 34 16.69 6.62 2.06
C PRO A 34 15.17 6.73 1.95
N TYR A 35 14.43 5.73 2.40
CA TYR A 35 12.97 5.72 2.35
C TYR A 35 12.34 6.28 3.61
N PHE A 36 13.09 6.52 4.69
CA PHE A 36 12.54 7.09 5.92
C PHE A 36 12.15 8.56 5.70
N LEU A 37 10.84 8.85 5.75
CA LEU A 37 10.31 10.17 5.41
C LEU A 37 10.39 11.19 6.55
N SER A 38 10.53 10.74 7.80
CA SER A 38 10.40 11.61 8.99
C SER A 38 11.73 12.20 9.49
N GLY A 39 12.83 12.05 8.74
CA GLY A 39 14.11 12.62 9.10
C GLY A 39 15.28 12.07 8.29
N VAL A 40 16.50 12.48 8.66
CA VAL A 40 17.74 12.02 8.02
C VAL A 40 18.12 10.58 8.40
N SER A 41 17.56 10.07 9.50
CA SER A 41 17.88 8.78 10.09
C SER A 41 16.75 8.32 11.02
N LEU A 42 16.71 7.02 11.35
CA LEU A 42 15.74 6.43 12.27
C LEU A 42 16.39 5.58 13.36
N LYS A 43 15.72 5.40 14.50
CA LYS A 43 16.21 4.60 15.63
C LYS A 43 15.99 3.10 15.49
N MET A 44 15.32 2.66 14.43
CA MET A 44 15.11 1.23 14.18
C MET A 44 16.37 0.66 13.51
N PRO A 45 17.07 -0.31 14.13
CA PRO A 45 18.15 -1.03 13.46
C PRO A 45 17.60 -1.92 12.34
N LYS A 46 18.46 -2.41 11.45
CA LYS A 46 18.09 -3.35 10.39
C LYS A 46 17.44 -4.61 11.00
N PRO A 47 16.14 -4.86 10.77
CA PRO A 47 15.42 -5.93 11.47
C PRO A 47 15.47 -7.28 10.74
N LEU A 48 15.83 -7.29 9.46
CA LEU A 48 15.79 -8.45 8.58
C LEU A 48 17.18 -8.77 8.02
N SER A 49 17.49 -10.05 7.89
CA SER A 49 18.66 -10.59 7.21
C SER A 49 18.27 -11.86 6.45
N ASP A 50 18.99 -12.18 5.38
CA ASP A 50 18.75 -13.41 4.62
C ASP A 50 18.93 -14.64 5.52
N GLY A 51 18.12 -15.68 5.30
CA GLY A 51 18.14 -16.91 6.09
C GLY A 51 17.62 -16.79 7.53
N GLN A 52 17.09 -15.63 7.94
CA GLN A 52 16.64 -15.41 9.32
C GLN A 52 15.38 -16.21 9.71
N VAL A 53 14.51 -16.55 8.76
CA VAL A 53 13.27 -17.29 9.01
C VAL A 53 13.16 -18.44 7.99
N THR A 54 12.83 -19.64 8.48
CA THR A 54 12.55 -20.78 7.61
C THR A 54 11.07 -20.85 7.27
N TYR A 55 10.76 -20.98 5.98
CA TYR A 55 9.42 -21.25 5.49
C TYR A 55 9.21 -22.75 5.22
N ASP A 56 8.02 -23.26 5.54
CA ASP A 56 7.67 -24.68 5.37
C ASP A 56 7.33 -25.04 3.91
N ASP A 57 7.08 -24.04 3.07
CA ASP A 57 6.64 -24.20 1.68
C ASP A 57 7.79 -24.07 0.66
N GLY A 58 9.02 -23.87 1.13
CA GLY A 58 10.19 -23.66 0.28
C GLY A 58 10.32 -22.25 -0.31
N SER A 59 9.55 -21.27 0.18
CA SER A 59 9.67 -19.87 -0.23
C SER A 59 11.10 -19.33 -0.02
N PRO A 60 11.56 -18.39 -0.88
CA PRO A 60 12.88 -17.80 -0.75
C PRO A 60 13.12 -17.16 0.62
N GLN A 61 14.25 -17.47 1.24
CA GLN A 61 14.63 -16.96 2.56
C GLN A 61 15.43 -15.67 2.45
N THR A 62 14.88 -14.66 1.76
CA THR A 62 15.56 -13.39 1.46
C THR A 62 14.86 -12.20 2.13
N VAL A 63 15.61 -11.12 2.38
CA VAL A 63 15.05 -9.87 2.92
C VAL A 63 13.91 -9.32 2.06
N ASP A 64 14.00 -9.40 0.73
CA ASP A 64 12.91 -8.96 -0.17
C ASP A 64 11.63 -9.77 0.06
N GLN A 65 11.74 -11.10 0.18
CA GLN A 65 10.60 -11.98 0.41
C GLN A 65 9.99 -11.70 1.79
N TYR A 66 10.81 -11.66 2.85
CA TYR A 66 10.34 -11.34 4.20
C TYR A 66 9.64 -9.97 4.26
N ALA A 67 10.23 -8.95 3.63
CA ALA A 67 9.67 -7.60 3.61
C ALA A 67 8.31 -7.58 2.88
N ARG A 68 8.17 -8.32 1.78
CA ARG A 68 6.91 -8.43 1.03
C ARG A 68 5.83 -9.10 1.87
N ASP A 69 6.16 -10.20 2.54
CA ASP A 69 5.21 -10.98 3.33
C ASP A 69 4.74 -10.22 4.58
N VAL A 70 5.67 -9.61 5.32
CA VAL A 70 5.33 -8.79 6.49
C VAL A 70 4.51 -7.56 6.08
N SER A 71 4.83 -6.91 4.96
CA SER A 71 4.08 -5.76 4.48
C SER A 71 2.65 -6.14 4.06
N ALA A 72 2.48 -7.30 3.39
CA ALA A 72 1.17 -7.85 3.06
C ALA A 72 0.37 -8.21 4.32
N PHE A 73 1.00 -8.84 5.30
CA PHE A 73 0.39 -9.15 6.59
C PHE A 73 -0.06 -7.90 7.34
N LEU A 74 0.78 -6.86 7.41
CA LEU A 74 0.43 -5.60 8.05
C LEU A 74 -0.70 -4.87 7.31
N MET A 75 -0.77 -4.97 5.98
CA MET A 75 -1.90 -4.46 5.20
C MET A 75 -3.20 -5.22 5.53
N PHE A 76 -3.12 -6.55 5.60
CA PHE A 76 -4.26 -7.37 6.05
C PHE A 76 -4.70 -7.01 7.47
N ALA A 77 -3.75 -6.85 8.40
CA ALA A 77 -4.05 -6.49 9.79
C ALA A 77 -4.68 -5.08 9.90
N ALA A 78 -4.25 -4.14 9.06
CA ALA A 78 -4.83 -2.80 8.99
C ALA A 78 -6.22 -2.79 8.33
N GLU A 79 -6.46 -3.67 7.35
CA GLU A 79 -7.70 -3.73 6.59
C GLU A 79 -8.17 -5.17 6.31
N PRO A 80 -8.70 -5.89 7.32
CA PRO A 80 -9.05 -7.31 7.17
C PRO A 80 -10.26 -7.55 6.25
N HIS A 81 -11.09 -6.53 6.04
CA HIS A 81 -12.29 -6.60 5.19
C HIS A 81 -12.07 -6.04 3.77
N LEU A 82 -10.80 -5.86 3.36
CA LEU A 82 -10.46 -5.24 2.09
C LEU A 82 -11.11 -5.92 0.88
N GLU A 83 -11.08 -7.25 0.84
CA GLU A 83 -11.65 -8.03 -0.26
C GLU A 83 -13.17 -7.86 -0.33
N ASP A 84 -13.87 -8.00 0.80
CA ASP A 84 -15.32 -7.83 0.88
C ASP A 84 -15.74 -6.40 0.53
N ARG A 85 -14.97 -5.40 0.97
CA ARG A 85 -15.18 -3.99 0.62
C ARG A 85 -15.02 -3.78 -0.88
N LYS A 86 -13.98 -4.32 -1.51
CA LYS A 86 -13.75 -4.24 -2.97
C LYS A 86 -14.87 -4.94 -3.74
N LYS A 87 -15.26 -6.15 -3.32
CA LYS A 87 -16.34 -6.93 -3.93
C LYS A 87 -17.68 -6.20 -3.87
N THR A 88 -17.99 -5.61 -2.72
CA THR A 88 -19.22 -4.81 -2.55
C THR A 88 -19.17 -3.54 -3.37
N GLY A 89 -18.05 -2.81 -3.34
CA GLY A 89 -17.85 -1.61 -4.15
C GLY A 89 -18.02 -1.87 -5.65
N PHE A 90 -17.50 -2.99 -6.16
CA PHE A 90 -17.69 -3.38 -7.55
C PHE A 90 -19.18 -3.57 -7.91
N ARG A 91 -19.94 -4.29 -7.08
CA ARG A 91 -21.40 -4.46 -7.28
C ARG A 91 -22.14 -3.12 -7.27
N VAL A 92 -21.77 -2.22 -6.35
CA VAL A 92 -22.37 -0.88 -6.27
C VAL A 92 -22.05 -0.05 -7.53
N MET A 93 -20.82 -0.09 -8.05
CA MET A 93 -20.47 0.61 -9.29
C MET A 93 -21.30 0.14 -10.48
N VAL A 94 -21.49 -1.18 -10.63
CA VAL A 94 -22.34 -1.75 -11.69
C VAL A 94 -23.79 -1.29 -11.52
N PHE A 95 -24.33 -1.36 -10.30
CA PHE A 95 -25.68 -0.88 -10.01
C PHE A 95 -25.85 0.60 -10.36
N LEU A 96 -24.91 1.46 -9.93
CA LEU A 96 -24.97 2.90 -10.18
C LEU A 96 -24.84 3.25 -11.67
N LEU A 97 -24.06 2.49 -12.46
CA LEU A 97 -24.02 2.67 -13.91
C LEU A 97 -25.38 2.40 -14.56
N LEU A 98 -26.00 1.26 -14.21
CA LEU A 98 -27.32 0.90 -14.75
C LEU A 98 -28.40 1.87 -14.28
N PHE A 99 -28.43 2.16 -12.99
CA PHE A 99 -29.38 3.10 -12.40
C PHE A 99 -29.20 4.51 -12.97
N GLY A 100 -27.96 4.98 -13.10
CA GLY A 100 -27.63 6.26 -13.72
C GLY A 100 -28.10 6.35 -15.17
N ALA A 101 -27.92 5.29 -15.96
CA ALA A 101 -28.44 5.23 -17.33
C ALA A 101 -29.97 5.31 -17.38
N LEU A 102 -30.66 4.56 -16.51
CA LEU A 102 -32.13 4.60 -16.41
C LEU A 102 -32.65 5.97 -15.99
N VAL A 103 -32.04 6.60 -14.99
CA VAL A 103 -32.38 7.95 -14.54
C VAL A 103 -32.14 8.96 -15.66
N TYR A 104 -31.02 8.86 -16.39
CA TYR A 104 -30.72 9.73 -17.52
C TYR A 104 -31.75 9.58 -18.65
N MET A 105 -32.12 8.34 -19.02
CA MET A 105 -33.15 8.08 -20.02
C MET A 105 -34.51 8.64 -19.58
N THR A 106 -34.89 8.43 -18.32
CA THR A 106 -36.13 8.95 -17.73
C THR A 106 -36.14 10.48 -17.75
N LYS A 107 -35.04 11.12 -17.34
CA LYS A 107 -34.87 12.58 -17.44
C LYS A 107 -35.08 13.05 -18.88
N ARG A 108 -34.40 12.46 -19.87
CA ARG A 108 -34.58 12.87 -21.28
C ARG A 108 -36.03 12.75 -21.72
N ARG A 109 -36.73 11.69 -21.32
CA ARG A 109 -38.12 11.45 -21.75
C ARG A 109 -39.10 12.43 -21.12
N VAL A 110 -38.96 12.73 -19.83
CA VAL A 110 -39.85 13.66 -19.12
C VAL A 110 -39.68 15.10 -19.63
N TRP A 111 -38.46 15.49 -19.97
CA TRP A 111 -38.14 16.84 -20.43
C TRP A 111 -38.20 17.00 -21.96
N ALA A 112 -38.69 15.99 -22.70
CA ALA A 112 -38.77 16.04 -24.15
C ALA A 112 -39.84 17.02 -24.66
N ASP A 113 -40.92 17.21 -23.90
CA ASP A 113 -42.08 18.03 -24.31
C ASP A 113 -42.09 19.42 -23.66
N VAL A 114 -41.01 19.79 -22.95
CA VAL A 114 -40.85 21.12 -22.36
C VAL A 114 -40.11 22.00 -23.37
N ALA A 115 -40.75 23.08 -23.83
CA ALA A 115 -40.14 24.04 -24.74
C ALA A 115 -38.83 24.60 -24.15
N HIS A 116 -37.79 24.63 -24.98
CA HIS A 116 -36.50 25.26 -24.65
C HIS A 116 -36.56 26.78 -24.82
#